data_AF-A0A6A4X2K2-F1
#
_entry.id   AF-A0A6A4X2K2-F1
#
_cell.length_a   1.000
_cell.length_b   1.000
_cell.length_c   1.000
_cell.angle_alpha   90.00
_cell.angle_beta   90.00
_cell.angle_gamma   90.00
#
_symmetry.space_group_name_H-M   'P 1'
#
loop_
_entity.id
_entity.type
_entity.pdbx_description
1 polymer ?
#
loop_
_entity_poly.entity_id
_entity_poly.type
_entity_poly.pdbx_seq_one_letter_code
_entity_poly.pdbx_strand_id
1 'polypeptide(L)'
;MRTKYDLDASREGDRSQLSSESHPFVDPASAPRPLVYTPRDEPVKLSPAWEASNVPPEQLNFLDVTAEKLPDDEPPHDSAMVSGVSCAGGGGADGEAAPLASTEDLSGSALGTPRTLVRQQPPSRPAGPAARGRDVSKRIYDQMRLGEVEQLELQQEPTDSCSLIYLVFVLHGIGTLMPWNMFITAKDYFVNYKLSEAHTGVVSEYATNFLPYVGFASHIPSVLINWINVFARMGGSLARRIIWSLCVITMVFIFTVILAMVDSSRWPGPFFFTTITSVVILNVANGIYQNSVYGLAARLPFRYTGAVVLGSNISGTVTALIKILSIAMAPNPRTAAIYYFITALFILLACFDTYFALPLSRFYRYHKLKSLRAGSEAHGPSTAVPYWHIFKKAFPQLLNVFLVFFVTLSVFPTVLADINMVDEDFFVPKQYFAAVLCFFTFNFTAMLGNLMPNLFVMPTPRWLWLPVVLRFAFIPYFVLCNYLPVHVERVTPVYINNDWAYWGMVVLLGLSSGYFSSLGMMYCPRTVEPQFASTAGMFGAAALVTGVCSGVQFSLVLSWFVQNVNFA
;
A
#
# COMPACT_ATOMS: atom_id res chain seq x y z
N MET A 1 31.12 28.54 -58.34
CA MET A 1 30.58 28.57 -59.72
C MET A 1 29.12 28.15 -59.63
N ARG A 2 28.16 29.08 -59.80
CA ARG A 2 27.36 29.31 -61.03
C ARG A 2 26.35 28.15 -61.27
N THR A 3 25.03 28.31 -61.44
CA THR A 3 24.11 29.48 -61.58
C THR A 3 22.65 28.97 -61.66
N LYS A 4 21.68 29.79 -61.20
CA LYS A 4 20.34 30.21 -61.75
C LYS A 4 19.58 29.30 -62.75
N TYR A 5 18.24 29.22 -62.81
CA TYR A 5 17.16 30.24 -62.88
C TYR A 5 15.82 29.63 -62.33
N ASP A 6 14.83 30.27 -61.70
CA ASP A 6 14.08 31.56 -61.76
C ASP A 6 12.69 31.46 -62.45
N LEU A 7 11.69 32.14 -61.83
CA LEU A 7 10.29 32.46 -62.25
C LEU A 7 9.21 31.38 -61.97
N ASP A 8 8.04 31.67 -61.37
CA ASP A 8 7.25 32.91 -61.39
C ASP A 8 6.38 33.10 -60.13
N ALA A 9 6.06 34.38 -59.87
CA ALA A 9 5.25 34.86 -58.75
C ALA A 9 3.87 35.34 -59.19
N SER A 10 2.84 35.15 -58.36
CA SER A 10 1.71 36.08 -58.16
C SER A 10 0.90 35.60 -56.93
N ARG A 11 0.99 36.25 -55.77
CA ARG A 11 0.36 37.53 -55.36
C ARG A 11 -1.00 37.26 -54.71
N GLU A 12 -1.04 37.22 -53.38
CA GLU A 12 -2.28 37.46 -52.62
C GLU A 12 -1.95 38.06 -51.26
N GLY A 13 -2.48 39.26 -51.04
CA GLY A 13 -2.38 40.02 -49.82
C GLY A 13 -3.77 40.46 -49.37
N ASP A 14 -3.92 40.47 -48.05
CA ASP A 14 -4.76 41.34 -47.23
C ASP A 14 -6.30 41.31 -47.34
N ARG A 15 -6.88 41.00 -46.16
CA ARG A 15 -8.03 41.64 -45.51
C ARG A 15 -9.44 41.57 -46.14
N SER A 16 -10.26 40.84 -45.39
CA SER A 16 -11.54 41.29 -44.79
C SER A 16 -12.82 41.33 -45.63
N GLN A 17 -13.89 40.87 -44.94
CA GLN A 17 -15.32 41.15 -45.09
C GLN A 17 -16.22 40.10 -45.80
N LEU A 18 -17.23 39.66 -45.03
CA LEU A 18 -18.68 39.44 -45.33
C LEU A 18 -19.05 38.64 -46.61
N SER A 19 -20.09 37.79 -46.71
CA SER A 19 -21.28 37.43 -45.91
C SER A 19 -22.12 36.40 -46.73
N SER A 20 -23.17 35.85 -46.11
CA SER A 20 -24.36 35.15 -46.69
C SER A 20 -24.22 33.64 -46.97
N GLU A 21 -25.20 32.75 -46.78
CA GLU A 21 -26.52 32.71 -46.12
C GLU A 21 -27.01 31.24 -46.18
N SER A 22 -27.72 30.74 -45.16
CA SER A 22 -29.01 30.00 -45.31
C SER A 22 -29.55 29.44 -43.98
N HIS A 23 -30.86 29.64 -43.84
CA HIS A 23 -31.83 29.52 -42.73
C HIS A 23 -32.14 28.08 -42.22
N PRO A 24 -32.88 27.83 -41.09
CA PRO A 24 -34.13 28.51 -40.74
C PRO A 24 -34.50 28.85 -39.28
N PHE A 25 -35.48 29.76 -39.26
CA PHE A 25 -36.33 30.37 -38.24
C PHE A 25 -36.72 29.51 -37.01
N VAL A 26 -36.57 30.09 -35.81
CA VAL A 26 -37.29 29.73 -34.58
C VAL A 26 -37.69 31.03 -33.84
N ASP A 27 -38.92 30.99 -33.31
CA ASP A 27 -39.81 32.02 -32.75
C ASP A 27 -39.22 32.96 -31.64
N PRO A 28 -39.42 34.29 -31.69
CA PRO A 28 -38.87 35.23 -30.71
C PRO A 28 -39.83 35.49 -29.53
N ALA A 29 -39.94 34.54 -28.60
CA ALA A 29 -40.68 34.75 -27.35
C ALA A 29 -39.99 34.19 -26.08
N SER A 30 -38.73 33.75 -26.14
CA SER A 30 -38.08 33.09 -24.99
C SER A 30 -36.57 33.38 -24.85
N ALA A 31 -36.21 34.65 -24.64
CA ALA A 31 -34.86 35.03 -24.22
C ALA A 31 -34.90 35.78 -22.87
N PRO A 32 -34.30 35.24 -21.78
CA PRO A 32 -34.23 35.94 -20.50
C PRO A 32 -33.19 37.07 -20.52
N ARG A 33 -33.55 38.22 -19.95
CA ARG A 33 -32.72 39.43 -19.84
C ARG A 33 -31.55 39.24 -18.85
N PRO A 34 -30.43 39.98 -18.99
CA PRO A 34 -29.30 39.90 -18.07
C PRO A 34 -29.65 40.52 -16.71
N LEU A 35 -29.34 39.81 -15.61
CA LEU A 35 -29.49 40.30 -14.25
C LEU A 35 -28.36 41.28 -13.90
N VAL A 36 -28.74 42.54 -13.66
CA VAL A 36 -27.89 43.57 -13.06
C VAL A 36 -27.81 43.32 -11.55
N TYR A 37 -26.61 43.12 -11.01
CA TYR A 37 -26.38 42.93 -9.57
C TYR A 37 -26.16 44.28 -8.88
N THR A 38 -27.08 44.68 -8.02
CA THR A 38 -26.88 45.77 -7.05
C THR A 38 -26.61 45.17 -5.67
N PRO A 39 -25.54 45.56 -4.94
CA PRO A 39 -25.32 45.09 -3.58
C PRO A 39 -26.36 45.70 -2.64
N ARG A 40 -27.02 44.89 -1.79
CA ARG A 40 -27.78 45.37 -0.63
C ARG A 40 -26.93 45.17 0.62
N ASP A 41 -26.63 46.27 1.30
CA ASP A 41 -26.06 46.29 2.64
C ASP A 41 -27.16 46.05 3.68
N GLU A 42 -27.38 44.80 4.10
CA GLU A 42 -28.07 44.47 5.35
C GLU A 42 -27.72 43.04 5.80
N PRO A 43 -27.45 42.78 7.09
CA PRO A 43 -27.00 41.47 7.55
C PRO A 43 -28.15 40.44 7.56
N VAL A 44 -27.96 39.33 6.84
CA VAL A 44 -28.90 38.20 6.78
C VAL A 44 -28.96 37.48 8.13
N LYS A 45 -30.13 37.50 8.77
CA LYS A 45 -30.44 36.69 9.97
C LYS A 45 -30.90 35.30 9.51
N LEU A 46 -30.18 34.25 9.88
CA LEU A 46 -30.57 32.86 9.63
C LEU A 46 -31.44 32.35 10.80
N SER A 47 -32.71 32.06 10.56
CA SER A 47 -33.60 31.34 11.49
C SER A 47 -33.65 29.84 11.13
N PRO A 48 -33.76 28.93 12.12
CA PRO A 48 -33.87 27.49 11.88
C PRO A 48 -35.18 27.08 11.18
N ALA A 49 -35.12 26.05 10.34
CA ALA A 49 -36.16 25.65 9.38
C ALA A 49 -37.54 25.21 9.94
N TRP A 50 -37.73 25.15 11.26
CA TRP A 50 -39.00 24.71 11.85
C TRP A 50 -40.05 25.83 11.96
N GLU A 51 -39.67 27.11 11.84
CA GLU A 51 -40.61 28.24 11.78
C GLU A 51 -41.34 28.37 10.43
N ALA A 52 -40.93 27.61 9.41
CA ALA A 52 -41.56 27.62 8.08
C ALA A 52 -42.75 26.65 7.95
N SER A 53 -43.05 25.88 9.00
CA SER A 53 -44.14 24.90 9.00
C SER A 53 -45.25 25.40 9.91
N ASN A 54 -46.31 25.98 9.33
CA ASN A 54 -47.55 26.37 10.03
C ASN A 54 -48.32 25.11 10.51
N VAL A 55 -47.76 24.36 11.46
CA VAL A 55 -48.43 23.23 12.10
C VAL A 55 -49.07 23.73 13.40
N PRO A 56 -50.40 23.59 13.59
CA PRO A 56 -51.07 24.05 14.79
C PRO A 56 -50.58 23.32 16.06
N PRO A 57 -50.60 23.98 17.24
CA PRO A 57 -50.04 23.43 18.50
C PRO A 57 -50.64 22.11 19.00
N GLU A 58 -51.77 21.67 18.42
CA GLU A 58 -52.51 20.49 18.89
C GLU A 58 -51.98 19.15 18.34
N GLN A 59 -51.08 19.16 17.35
CA GLN A 59 -50.45 17.96 16.80
C GLN A 59 -49.10 17.58 17.47
N LEU A 60 -48.73 18.28 18.55
CA LEU A 60 -47.49 18.04 19.31
C LEU A 60 -47.75 17.29 20.64
N ASN A 61 -48.79 16.44 20.68
CA ASN A 61 -49.08 15.62 21.85
C ASN A 61 -48.28 14.31 21.84
N PHE A 62 -47.20 14.26 22.63
CA PHE A 62 -46.61 13.03 23.11
C PHE A 62 -47.38 12.56 24.36
N LEU A 63 -48.54 11.94 24.15
CA LEU A 63 -49.22 11.14 25.17
C LEU A 63 -48.98 9.67 24.82
N ASP A 64 -47.83 9.14 25.24
CA ASP A 64 -47.58 7.73 25.62
C ASP A 64 -46.07 7.49 25.81
N VAL A 65 -45.44 8.26 26.71
CA VAL A 65 -44.15 7.86 27.30
C VAL A 65 -44.35 7.86 28.81
N THR A 66 -44.74 6.69 29.31
CA THR A 66 -44.83 6.38 30.74
C THR A 66 -43.48 6.62 31.43
N ALA A 67 -43.50 7.45 32.46
CA ALA A 67 -42.37 7.68 33.34
C ALA A 67 -42.11 6.43 34.20
N GLU A 68 -41.03 5.70 33.90
CA GLU A 68 -40.45 4.76 34.85
C GLU A 68 -39.65 5.51 35.91
N LYS A 69 -39.92 5.14 37.16
CA LYS A 69 -39.43 5.75 38.40
C LYS A 69 -37.96 5.35 38.62
N LEU A 70 -37.06 6.32 38.71
CA LEU A 70 -35.68 6.10 39.19
C LEU A 70 -35.73 5.68 40.68
N PRO A 71 -34.97 4.65 41.11
CA PRO A 71 -34.79 4.37 42.54
C PRO A 71 -33.82 5.38 43.17
N ASP A 72 -34.17 5.85 44.37
CA ASP A 72 -33.34 6.68 45.24
C ASP A 72 -32.20 5.84 45.83
N ASP A 73 -30.94 6.19 45.54
CA ASP A 73 -29.76 5.64 46.23
C ASP A 73 -29.31 6.60 47.35
N GLU A 74 -29.50 6.18 48.61
CA GLU A 74 -28.85 6.74 49.80
C GLU A 74 -27.36 6.34 49.85
N PRO A 75 -26.46 7.21 50.37
CA PRO A 75 -25.06 6.86 50.55
C PRO A 75 -24.84 5.96 51.78
N PRO A 76 -23.97 4.93 51.72
CA PRO A 76 -23.76 4.06 52.87
C PRO A 76 -22.85 4.72 53.91
N HIS A 77 -23.32 4.73 55.16
CA HIS A 77 -22.55 5.00 56.36
C HIS A 77 -21.80 3.74 56.82
N ASP A 78 -20.54 3.92 57.21
CA ASP A 78 -19.70 2.94 57.89
C ASP A 78 -20.31 2.48 59.23
N SER A 79 -20.33 1.16 59.48
CA SER A 79 -20.15 0.62 60.84
C SER A 79 -19.67 -0.83 60.76
N ALA A 80 -18.46 -1.07 61.28
CA ALA A 80 -17.91 -2.38 61.56
C ALA A 80 -18.63 -3.04 62.75
N MET A 81 -18.75 -4.37 62.76
CA MET A 81 -18.23 -5.23 63.85
C MET A 81 -18.43 -6.74 63.58
N VAL A 82 -17.28 -7.44 63.54
CA VAL A 82 -16.89 -8.61 64.36
C VAL A 82 -17.43 -10.04 64.07
N SER A 83 -16.43 -10.94 64.07
CA SER A 83 -16.41 -12.41 64.26
C SER A 83 -16.57 -13.29 63.00
N GLY A 84 -15.71 -14.26 62.70
CA GLY A 84 -14.47 -14.72 63.35
C GLY A 84 -13.87 -15.94 62.62
N VAL A 85 -12.65 -16.33 63.04
CA VAL A 85 -11.98 -17.65 62.87
C VAL A 85 -11.46 -17.95 61.44
N SER A 86 -10.26 -18.47 61.14
CA SER A 86 -8.97 -18.76 61.80
C SER A 86 -8.03 -19.24 60.67
N CYS A 87 -6.73 -18.93 60.73
CA CYS A 87 -5.61 -19.90 60.63
C CYS A 87 -4.27 -19.23 60.23
N ALA A 88 -3.37 -19.22 61.23
CA ALA A 88 -1.93 -19.52 61.20
C ALA A 88 -0.97 -18.95 60.13
N GLY A 89 0.08 -18.27 60.61
CA GLY A 89 1.47 -18.59 60.19
C GLY A 89 2.45 -17.44 59.93
N GLY A 90 3.24 -17.04 60.94
CA GLY A 90 4.71 -16.96 60.86
C GLY A 90 5.43 -15.63 60.58
N GLY A 91 6.26 -15.19 61.56
CA GLY A 91 7.52 -14.41 61.43
C GLY A 91 7.40 -12.90 61.15
N GLY A 92 7.77 -11.96 62.04
CA GLY A 92 9.13 -11.64 62.55
C GLY A 92 9.78 -10.59 61.62
N ALA A 93 10.43 -9.50 62.00
CA ALA A 93 10.73 -8.72 63.19
C ALA A 93 11.27 -7.35 62.69
N ASP A 94 11.55 -6.41 63.61
CA ASP A 94 12.35 -5.16 63.47
C ASP A 94 11.61 -3.94 62.86
N GLY A 95 11.41 -2.81 63.56
CA GLY A 95 12.38 -1.92 64.21
C GLY A 95 12.77 -0.82 63.18
N GLU A 96 12.73 0.49 63.38
CA GLU A 96 12.74 1.35 64.56
C GLU A 96 12.38 2.80 64.15
N ALA A 97 12.37 3.70 65.12
CA ALA A 97 11.72 5.00 65.18
C ALA A 97 12.35 6.18 64.40
N ALA A 98 11.55 7.26 64.33
CA ALA A 98 11.87 8.68 64.12
C ALA A 98 12.90 9.21 65.18
N PRO A 99 13.35 10.51 65.26
CA PRO A 99 12.74 11.74 64.71
C PRO A 99 13.64 12.99 64.37
N LEU A 100 12.97 14.03 63.84
CA LEU A 100 13.03 15.50 64.07
C LEU A 100 14.30 16.39 63.95
N ALA A 101 14.02 17.60 63.39
CA ALA A 101 14.64 18.94 63.59
C ALA A 101 16.01 19.19 62.90
N SER A 102 16.42 20.34 62.32
CA SER A 102 15.88 21.68 61.96
C SER A 102 17.08 22.59 61.55
N THR A 103 16.87 23.62 60.69
CA THR A 103 17.66 24.91 60.52
C THR A 103 19.16 24.84 60.13
N GLU A 104 19.81 25.71 59.35
CA GLU A 104 19.60 27.09 58.83
C GLU A 104 20.66 27.42 57.72
N ASP A 105 20.67 28.69 57.23
CA ASP A 105 21.71 29.43 56.46
C ASP A 105 21.67 29.44 54.90
N LEU A 106 21.93 30.53 54.14
CA LEU A 106 21.92 32.00 54.29
C LEU A 106 22.29 32.62 52.91
N SER A 107 21.79 33.84 52.64
CA SER A 107 22.39 34.94 51.83
C SER A 107 22.18 35.08 50.30
N GLY A 108 21.86 36.32 49.88
CA GLY A 108 22.10 36.86 48.52
C GLY A 108 21.06 37.85 47.98
N SER A 109 21.23 39.16 48.23
CA SER A 109 20.44 40.31 47.71
C SER A 109 20.92 40.76 46.31
N ALA A 110 20.00 41.01 45.34
CA ALA A 110 19.46 42.29 44.83
C ALA A 110 20.25 43.01 43.69
N LEU A 111 19.61 43.29 42.53
CA LEU A 111 19.31 44.64 41.95
C LEU A 111 18.88 44.64 40.44
N GLY A 112 17.90 45.52 40.11
CA GLY A 112 17.59 46.09 38.78
C GLY A 112 16.45 45.38 38.00
N THR A 113 15.40 45.98 37.43
CA THR A 113 15.01 47.36 37.03
C THR A 113 13.48 47.36 36.67
N PRO A 114 12.82 48.51 36.39
CA PRO A 114 11.39 48.74 36.73
C PRO A 114 10.33 48.36 35.68
N ARG A 115 9.09 48.26 36.20
CA ARG A 115 7.78 47.95 35.59
C ARG A 115 7.42 48.69 34.29
N THR A 116 6.74 47.96 33.38
CA THR A 116 5.65 48.49 32.53
C THR A 116 4.41 47.59 32.66
N LEU A 117 3.24 48.24 32.74
CA LEU A 117 1.95 47.72 33.19
C LEU A 117 1.32 46.66 32.26
N VAL A 118 1.02 45.48 32.78
CA VAL A 118 0.02 44.57 32.20
C VAL A 118 -1.26 44.67 33.01
N ARG A 119 -2.33 45.12 32.35
CA ARG A 119 -3.72 45.12 32.82
C ARG A 119 -4.13 43.69 33.18
N GLN A 120 -4.23 43.38 34.47
CA GLN A 120 -4.72 42.08 34.93
C GLN A 120 -6.21 41.94 34.58
N GLN A 121 -6.53 40.96 33.73
CA GLN A 121 -7.88 40.40 33.64
C GLN A 121 -8.24 39.76 34.99
N PRO A 122 -9.49 39.91 35.48
CA PRO A 122 -9.91 39.23 36.70
C PRO A 122 -9.87 37.70 36.50
N PRO A 123 -9.61 36.91 37.55
CA PRO A 123 -9.45 35.47 37.45
C PRO A 123 -10.73 34.83 36.91
N SER A 124 -10.57 34.02 35.85
CA SER A 124 -11.64 33.20 35.28
C SER A 124 -12.25 32.32 36.37
N ARG A 125 -13.53 32.53 36.68
CA ARG A 125 -14.30 31.68 37.59
C ARG A 125 -14.15 30.20 37.17
N PRO A 126 -13.97 29.27 38.12
CA PRO A 126 -13.99 27.84 37.80
C PRO A 126 -15.35 27.49 37.19
N ALA A 127 -15.32 26.72 36.10
CA ALA A 127 -16.52 26.31 35.37
C ALA A 127 -17.48 25.57 36.31
N GLY A 128 -18.64 26.17 36.58
CA GLY A 128 -19.67 25.56 37.41
C GLY A 128 -20.25 24.28 36.79
N PRO A 129 -20.92 23.43 37.58
CA PRO A 129 -21.48 22.13 37.14
C PRO A 129 -22.40 22.22 35.90
N ALA A 130 -23.05 23.37 35.67
CA ALA A 130 -23.89 23.62 34.48
C ALA A 130 -23.11 23.78 33.15
N ALA A 131 -21.81 24.08 33.19
CA ALA A 131 -20.96 24.09 31.99
C ALA A 131 -20.56 22.66 31.60
N ARG A 132 -20.24 21.82 32.60
CA ARG A 132 -19.92 20.40 32.41
C ARG A 132 -21.14 19.60 31.88
N GLY A 133 -22.37 19.91 32.33
CA GLY A 133 -23.59 19.30 31.82
C GLY A 133 -23.93 19.66 30.37
N ARG A 134 -23.64 20.90 29.93
CA ARG A 134 -23.83 21.33 28.54
C ARG A 134 -22.87 20.66 27.57
N ASP A 135 -21.61 20.45 27.98
CA ASP A 135 -20.64 19.71 27.17
C ASP A 135 -21.00 18.22 27.01
N VAL A 136 -21.55 17.60 28.06
CA VAL A 136 -22.02 16.21 28.00
C VAL A 136 -23.24 16.09 27.08
N SER A 137 -24.23 16.98 27.22
CA SER A 137 -25.44 16.97 26.41
C SER A 137 -25.15 17.22 24.91
N LYS A 138 -24.23 18.15 24.60
CA LYS A 138 -23.76 18.39 23.23
C LYS A 138 -23.08 17.16 22.63
N ARG A 139 -22.23 16.46 23.39
CA ARG A 139 -21.58 15.22 22.95
C ARG A 139 -22.59 14.11 22.66
N ILE A 140 -23.62 13.98 23.50
CA ILE A 140 -24.70 13.00 23.31
C ILE A 140 -25.50 13.31 22.04
N TYR A 141 -25.85 14.59 21.81
CA TYR A 141 -26.54 15.02 20.60
C TYR A 141 -25.69 14.79 19.33
N ASP A 142 -24.41 15.15 19.38
CA ASP A 142 -23.47 14.90 18.28
C ASP A 142 -23.29 13.40 18.01
N GLN A 143 -23.27 12.55 19.04
CA GLN A 143 -23.24 11.08 18.90
C GLN A 143 -24.53 10.51 18.30
N MET A 144 -25.70 10.97 18.72
CA MET A 144 -26.97 10.56 18.13
C MET A 144 -27.03 10.94 16.65
N ARG A 145 -26.66 12.18 16.32
CA ARG A 145 -26.63 12.67 14.94
C ARG A 145 -25.63 11.90 14.07
N LEU A 146 -24.45 11.58 14.62
CA LEU A 146 -23.49 10.71 13.94
C LEU A 146 -24.07 9.31 13.69
N GLY A 147 -24.77 8.74 14.68
CA GLY A 147 -25.45 7.46 14.55
C GLY A 147 -26.53 7.46 13.46
N GLU A 148 -27.33 8.53 13.37
CA GLU A 148 -28.31 8.72 12.30
C GLU A 148 -27.66 8.80 10.91
N VAL A 149 -26.60 9.61 10.75
CA VAL A 149 -25.86 9.72 9.49
C VAL A 149 -25.26 8.37 9.09
N GLU A 150 -24.70 7.63 10.05
CA GLU A 150 -24.20 6.28 9.81
C GLU A 150 -25.30 5.29 9.38
N GLN A 151 -26.50 5.37 9.98
CA GLN A 151 -27.64 4.55 9.58
C GLN A 151 -28.13 4.89 8.16
N LEU A 152 -28.22 6.17 7.83
CA LEU A 152 -28.59 6.64 6.49
C LEU A 152 -27.58 6.18 5.43
N GLU A 153 -26.29 6.15 5.77
CA GLU A 153 -25.27 5.66 4.86
C GLU A 153 -25.38 4.18 4.57
N LEU A 154 -25.75 3.37 5.57
CA LEU A 154 -25.86 1.91 5.45
C LEU A 154 -27.14 1.42 4.76
N GLN A 155 -28.09 2.31 4.47
CA GLN A 155 -29.41 1.95 3.94
C GLN A 155 -29.38 1.40 2.50
N GLN A 156 -28.42 1.85 1.67
CA GLN A 156 -28.26 1.37 0.30
C GLN A 156 -26.78 1.16 -0.02
N GLU A 157 -26.43 -0.02 -0.55
CA GLU A 157 -25.08 -0.31 -1.02
C GLU A 157 -24.76 0.58 -2.24
N PRO A 158 -23.83 1.54 -2.11
CA PRO A 158 -23.44 2.38 -3.23
C PRO A 158 -22.63 1.55 -4.24
N THR A 159 -22.69 1.94 -5.51
CA THR A 159 -21.79 1.41 -6.54
C THR A 159 -20.52 2.26 -6.62
N ASP A 160 -19.38 1.64 -6.94
CA ASP A 160 -18.15 2.36 -7.29
C ASP A 160 -18.27 2.93 -8.71
N SER A 161 -19.01 4.02 -8.85
CA SER A 161 -19.22 4.71 -10.13
C SER A 161 -17.86 5.14 -10.71
N CYS A 162 -17.60 4.75 -11.96
CA CYS A 162 -16.30 4.90 -12.65
C CYS A 162 -15.14 4.04 -12.12
N SER A 163 -15.37 3.09 -11.20
CA SER A 163 -14.34 2.19 -10.64
C SER A 163 -13.14 2.95 -10.04
N LEU A 164 -13.37 4.15 -9.49
CA LEU A 164 -12.31 5.01 -9.01
C LEU A 164 -11.58 4.38 -7.82
N ILE A 165 -12.32 3.77 -6.88
CA ILE A 165 -11.69 3.12 -5.72
C ILE A 165 -10.89 1.90 -6.18
N TYR A 166 -11.40 1.16 -7.16
CA TYR A 166 -10.65 0.04 -7.74
C TYR A 166 -9.31 0.51 -8.32
N LEU A 167 -9.31 1.61 -9.10
CA LEU A 167 -8.10 2.21 -9.64
C LEU A 167 -7.15 2.72 -8.56
N VAL A 168 -7.65 3.24 -7.44
CA VAL A 168 -6.82 3.62 -6.29
C VAL A 168 -6.07 2.40 -5.74
N PHE A 169 -6.72 1.24 -5.57
CA PHE A 169 -6.05 0.02 -5.12
C PHE A 169 -5.07 -0.55 -6.16
N VAL A 170 -5.36 -0.40 -7.46
CA VAL A 170 -4.38 -0.69 -8.52
C VAL A 170 -3.16 0.21 -8.39
N LEU A 171 -3.34 1.52 -8.21
CA LEU A 171 -2.24 2.47 -8.02
C LEU A 171 -1.41 2.12 -6.78
N HIS A 172 -2.05 1.76 -5.67
CA HIS A 172 -1.33 1.33 -4.46
C HIS A 172 -0.56 0.03 -4.71
N GLY A 173 -1.12 -0.92 -5.47
CA GLY A 173 -0.41 -2.12 -5.92
C GLY A 173 0.85 -1.81 -6.72
N ILE A 174 0.79 -0.83 -7.63
CA ILE A 174 1.96 -0.32 -8.36
C ILE A 174 2.98 0.27 -7.37
N GLY A 175 2.51 1.14 -6.46
CA GLY A 175 3.33 1.81 -5.46
C GLY A 175 4.08 0.85 -4.53
N THR A 176 3.49 -0.29 -4.15
CA THR A 176 4.17 -1.29 -3.29
C THR A 176 5.37 -1.97 -3.94
N LEU A 177 5.45 -2.02 -5.28
CA LEU A 177 6.57 -2.61 -6.00
C LEU A 177 7.57 -1.58 -6.54
N MET A 178 7.21 -0.30 -6.58
CA MET A 178 8.08 0.76 -7.09
C MET A 178 9.48 0.77 -6.44
N PRO A 179 9.63 0.64 -5.11
CA PRO A 179 10.94 0.70 -4.50
C PRO A 179 11.88 -0.42 -4.98
N TRP A 180 11.35 -1.64 -5.14
CA TRP A 180 12.10 -2.78 -5.67
C TRP A 180 12.43 -2.63 -7.16
N ASN A 181 11.43 -2.27 -7.96
CA ASN A 181 11.59 -2.11 -9.40
C ASN A 181 12.61 -1.03 -9.76
N MET A 182 12.70 0.04 -8.94
CA MET A 182 13.72 1.08 -9.11
C MET A 182 15.15 0.54 -9.04
N PHE A 183 15.50 -0.26 -8.02
CA PHE A 183 16.88 -0.75 -7.88
C PHE A 183 17.27 -1.74 -8.97
N ILE A 184 16.34 -2.58 -9.41
CA ILE A 184 16.60 -3.54 -10.51
C ILE A 184 16.78 -2.81 -11.84
N THR A 185 15.91 -1.86 -12.15
CA THR A 185 15.97 -1.09 -13.41
C THR A 185 17.20 -0.20 -13.48
N ALA A 186 17.63 0.37 -12.34
CA ALA A 186 18.84 1.16 -12.24
C ALA A 186 20.12 0.33 -12.01
N LYS A 187 20.12 -1.00 -12.27
CA LYS A 187 21.30 -1.85 -12.08
C LYS A 187 22.56 -1.26 -12.73
N ASP A 188 22.47 -0.91 -14.02
CA ASP A 188 23.63 -0.44 -14.77
C ASP A 188 24.19 0.86 -14.21
N TYR A 189 23.32 1.68 -13.61
CA TYR A 189 23.73 2.88 -12.91
C TYR A 189 24.55 2.58 -11.65
N PHE A 190 24.11 1.63 -10.82
CA PHE A 190 24.85 1.29 -9.60
C PHE A 190 26.13 0.50 -9.90
N VAL A 191 26.05 -0.50 -10.77
CA VAL A 191 27.15 -1.45 -11.04
C VAL A 191 28.13 -0.92 -12.08
N ASN A 192 27.63 -0.53 -13.26
CA ASN A 192 28.49 -0.17 -14.40
C ASN A 192 28.91 1.30 -14.41
N TYR A 193 28.31 2.13 -13.55
CA TYR A 193 28.68 3.54 -13.40
C TYR A 193 29.23 3.83 -12.00
N LYS A 194 28.40 3.82 -10.95
CA LYS A 194 28.80 4.29 -9.60
C LYS A 194 29.83 3.43 -8.87
N LEU A 195 29.76 2.10 -9.00
CA LEU A 195 30.70 1.18 -8.35
C LEU A 195 31.74 0.64 -9.34
N SER A 196 31.77 1.17 -10.57
CA SER A 196 32.70 0.73 -11.61
C SER A 196 34.13 1.17 -11.31
N GLU A 197 35.09 0.35 -11.73
CA GLU A 197 36.53 0.68 -11.67
C GLU A 197 36.84 1.99 -12.40
N ALA A 198 36.18 2.27 -13.53
CA ALA A 198 36.36 3.50 -14.29
C ALA A 198 35.96 4.77 -13.49
N HIS A 199 35.06 4.66 -12.51
CA HIS A 199 34.62 5.78 -11.69
C HIS A 199 35.38 5.88 -10.36
N THR A 200 35.71 4.73 -9.75
CA THR A 200 36.29 4.66 -8.40
C THR A 200 37.80 4.46 -8.41
N GLY A 201 38.38 4.01 -9.52
CA GLY A 201 39.78 3.60 -9.64
C GLY A 201 40.11 2.27 -8.93
N VAL A 202 39.09 1.53 -8.44
CA VAL A 202 39.27 0.29 -7.67
C VAL A 202 38.31 -0.79 -8.15
N VAL A 203 38.82 -1.99 -8.40
CA VAL A 203 37.98 -3.18 -8.62
C VAL A 203 37.31 -3.54 -7.29
N SER A 204 36.00 -3.30 -7.19
CA SER A 204 35.25 -3.50 -5.95
C SER A 204 34.35 -4.73 -6.03
N GLU A 205 34.39 -5.57 -4.99
CA GLU A 205 33.48 -6.71 -4.83
C GLU A 205 32.01 -6.26 -4.71
N TYR A 206 31.78 -5.01 -4.29
CA TYR A 206 30.45 -4.42 -4.16
C TYR A 206 29.69 -4.38 -5.50
N ALA A 207 30.38 -4.16 -6.61
CA ALA A 207 29.76 -4.11 -7.94
C ALA A 207 29.28 -5.49 -8.38
N THR A 208 30.11 -6.51 -8.20
CA THR A 208 29.83 -7.91 -8.57
C THR A 208 28.62 -8.45 -7.83
N ASN A 209 28.54 -8.20 -6.52
CA ASN A 209 27.51 -8.77 -5.65
C ASN A 209 26.36 -7.79 -5.32
N PHE A 210 26.26 -6.65 -6.02
CA PHE A 210 25.28 -5.60 -5.72
C PHE A 210 23.83 -6.09 -5.71
N LEU A 211 23.39 -6.78 -6.77
CA LEU A 211 22.02 -7.28 -6.90
C LEU A 211 21.66 -8.31 -5.81
N PRO A 212 22.50 -9.34 -5.56
CA PRO A 212 22.31 -10.23 -4.42
C PRO A 212 22.16 -9.49 -3.09
N TYR A 213 23.03 -8.52 -2.79
CA TYR A 213 22.94 -7.74 -1.55
C TYR A 213 21.64 -6.94 -1.46
N VAL A 214 21.23 -6.26 -2.54
CA VAL A 214 19.94 -5.55 -2.61
C VAL A 214 18.76 -6.52 -2.42
N GLY A 215 18.84 -7.73 -2.99
CA GLY A 215 17.83 -8.77 -2.83
C GLY A 215 17.65 -9.22 -1.38
N PHE A 216 18.75 -9.56 -0.70
CA PHE A 216 18.71 -9.92 0.72
C PHE A 216 18.23 -8.76 1.59
N ALA A 217 18.74 -7.55 1.35
CA ALA A 217 18.36 -6.32 2.05
C ALA A 217 16.89 -5.92 1.82
N SER A 218 16.25 -6.41 0.75
CA SER A 218 14.85 -6.14 0.46
C SER A 218 13.93 -7.22 1.04
N HIS A 219 14.21 -8.49 0.77
CA HIS A 219 13.29 -9.58 1.10
C HIS A 219 13.31 -9.98 2.58
N ILE A 220 14.49 -10.06 3.21
CA ILE A 220 14.59 -10.50 4.62
C ILE A 220 13.85 -9.51 5.55
N PRO A 221 14.11 -8.20 5.50
CA PRO A 221 13.41 -7.26 6.36
C PRO A 221 11.91 -7.19 6.05
N SER A 222 11.54 -7.29 4.76
CA SER A 222 10.14 -7.27 4.34
C SER A 222 9.35 -8.46 4.89
N VAL A 223 9.90 -9.69 4.86
CA VAL A 223 9.24 -10.87 5.46
C VAL A 223 9.04 -10.68 6.96
N LEU A 224 10.12 -10.31 7.67
CA LEU A 224 10.07 -10.16 9.13
C LEU A 224 9.04 -9.11 9.54
N ILE A 225 9.07 -7.94 8.91
CA ILE A 225 8.15 -6.85 9.26
C ILE A 225 6.72 -7.16 8.86
N ASN A 226 6.47 -7.90 7.77
CA ASN A 226 5.12 -8.32 7.38
C ASN A 226 4.47 -9.17 8.47
N TRP A 227 5.19 -10.17 8.99
CA TRP A 227 4.70 -11.01 10.10
C TRP A 227 4.54 -10.22 11.40
N ILE A 228 5.52 -9.38 11.75
CA ILE A 228 5.43 -8.51 12.93
C ILE A 228 4.21 -7.59 12.81
N ASN A 229 3.95 -6.99 11.65
CA ASN A 229 2.86 -6.05 11.44
C ASN A 229 1.46 -6.70 11.62
N VAL A 230 1.33 -8.01 11.38
CA VAL A 230 0.09 -8.74 11.64
C VAL A 230 -0.21 -8.80 13.14
N PHE A 231 0.78 -9.19 13.96
CA PHE A 231 0.59 -9.43 15.39
C PHE A 231 0.76 -8.18 16.24
N ALA A 232 1.75 -7.36 15.92
CA ALA A 232 2.06 -6.15 16.64
C ALA A 232 1.17 -5.01 16.14
N ARG A 233 0.45 -4.36 17.07
CA ARG A 233 -0.30 -3.14 16.77
C ARG A 233 0.60 -1.90 16.60
N MET A 234 1.75 -2.05 15.95
CA MET A 234 2.74 -0.98 15.75
C MET A 234 2.08 0.21 15.04
N GLY A 235 2.11 1.40 15.65
CA GLY A 235 1.51 2.60 15.06
C GLY A 235 -0.02 2.67 15.08
N GLY A 236 -0.70 1.74 15.76
CA GLY A 236 -2.14 1.79 15.98
C GLY A 236 -3.00 1.35 14.79
N SER A 237 -3.87 2.23 14.28
CA SER A 237 -4.83 1.91 13.21
C SER A 237 -4.13 1.71 11.87
N LEU A 238 -4.68 0.84 11.00
CA LEU A 238 -4.14 0.60 9.65
C LEU A 238 -3.87 1.90 8.89
N ALA A 239 -4.76 2.87 9.04
CA ALA A 239 -4.63 4.18 8.44
C ALA A 239 -3.34 4.92 8.83
N ARG A 240 -3.02 4.93 10.13
CA ARG A 240 -1.80 5.56 10.64
C ARG A 240 -0.55 4.84 10.14
N ARG A 241 -0.60 3.51 10.05
CA ARG A 241 0.51 2.71 9.52
C ARG A 241 0.79 3.04 8.06
N ILE A 242 -0.24 3.10 7.22
CA ILE A 242 -0.12 3.46 5.80
C ILE A 242 0.51 4.86 5.65
N ILE A 243 -0.05 5.88 6.30
CA ILE A 243 0.45 7.27 6.19
C ILE A 243 1.92 7.35 6.63
N TRP A 244 2.25 6.84 7.82
CA TRP A 244 3.63 6.88 8.31
C TRP A 244 4.58 6.12 7.38
N SER A 245 4.19 4.93 6.92
CA SER A 245 5.02 4.14 6.00
C SER A 245 5.27 4.86 4.67
N LEU A 246 4.25 5.50 4.08
CA LEU A 246 4.41 6.29 2.85
C LEU A 246 5.31 7.50 3.06
N CYS A 247 5.20 8.21 4.18
CA CYS A 247 6.11 9.30 4.51
C CYS A 247 7.56 8.81 4.59
N VAL A 248 7.81 7.70 5.29
CA VAL A 248 9.16 7.12 5.41
C VAL A 248 9.68 6.66 4.05
N ILE A 249 8.87 5.95 3.26
CA ILE A 249 9.25 5.50 1.91
C ILE A 249 9.65 6.70 1.07
N THR A 250 8.81 7.74 0.98
CA THR A 250 9.10 8.94 0.18
C THR A 250 10.37 9.66 0.65
N MET A 251 10.58 9.82 1.96
CA MET A 251 11.77 10.49 2.50
C MET A 251 13.06 9.71 2.22
N VAL A 252 13.05 8.39 2.46
CA VAL A 252 14.21 7.52 2.20
C VAL A 252 14.47 7.40 0.69
N PHE A 253 13.42 7.44 -0.12
CA PHE A 253 13.53 7.45 -1.56
C PHE A 253 14.18 8.73 -2.08
N ILE A 254 13.72 9.90 -1.63
CA ILE A 254 14.36 11.20 -1.94
C ILE A 254 15.83 11.19 -1.52
N PHE A 255 16.13 10.70 -0.32
CA PHE A 255 17.50 10.53 0.15
C PHE A 255 18.33 9.63 -0.78
N THR A 256 17.78 8.51 -1.24
CA THR A 256 18.45 7.58 -2.16
C THR A 256 18.73 8.23 -3.52
N VAL A 257 17.80 9.04 -4.03
CA VAL A 257 18.00 9.81 -5.27
C VAL A 257 19.10 10.86 -5.10
N ILE A 258 19.13 11.59 -3.98
CA ILE A 258 20.19 12.56 -3.68
C ILE A 258 21.54 11.84 -3.58
N LEU A 259 21.61 10.74 -2.83
CA LEU A 259 22.82 9.94 -2.66
C LEU A 259 23.35 9.42 -4.00
N ALA A 260 22.46 9.02 -4.92
CA ALA A 260 22.83 8.66 -6.27
C ALA A 260 23.51 9.84 -7.00
N MET A 261 22.92 11.05 -6.95
CA MET A 261 23.47 12.19 -7.70
C MET A 261 24.79 12.75 -7.13
N VAL A 262 25.08 12.57 -5.83
CA VAL A 262 26.31 13.03 -5.19
C VAL A 262 27.53 12.28 -5.72
N ASP A 263 28.65 12.96 -5.98
CA ASP A 263 29.89 12.30 -6.40
C ASP A 263 30.48 11.41 -5.29
N SER A 264 30.65 10.13 -5.59
CA SER A 264 31.08 9.09 -4.65
C SER A 264 32.37 8.39 -5.07
N SER A 265 33.05 8.91 -6.10
CA SER A 265 34.30 8.37 -6.65
C SER A 265 35.36 8.07 -5.58
N ARG A 266 35.51 8.96 -4.59
CA ARG A 266 36.52 8.85 -3.51
C ARG A 266 36.14 7.92 -2.35
N TRP A 267 34.90 7.46 -2.27
CA TRP A 267 34.34 6.79 -1.10
C TRP A 267 33.28 5.73 -1.47
N PRO A 268 33.67 4.72 -2.29
CA PRO A 268 32.73 3.71 -2.78
C PRO A 268 32.17 2.80 -1.68
N GLY A 269 32.97 2.45 -0.67
CA GLY A 269 32.53 1.62 0.46
C GLY A 269 31.42 2.28 1.27
N PRO A 270 31.62 3.49 1.82
CA PRO A 270 30.55 4.23 2.51
C PRO A 270 29.29 4.41 1.64
N PHE A 271 29.44 4.77 0.37
CA PHE A 271 28.31 4.88 -0.56
C PHE A 271 27.50 3.58 -0.65
N PHE A 272 28.19 2.44 -0.79
CA PHE A 272 27.57 1.12 -0.84
C PHE A 272 26.80 0.81 0.46
N PHE A 273 27.45 0.92 1.63
CA PHE A 273 26.79 0.62 2.91
C PHE A 273 25.62 1.56 3.22
N THR A 274 25.73 2.86 2.90
CA THR A 274 24.62 3.81 3.05
C THR A 274 23.47 3.46 2.12
N THR A 275 23.74 3.05 0.87
CA THR A 275 22.72 2.62 -0.09
C THR A 275 22.01 1.35 0.39
N ILE A 276 22.75 0.33 0.83
CA ILE A 276 22.15 -0.91 1.35
C ILE A 276 21.34 -0.64 2.62
N THR A 277 21.82 0.24 3.50
CA THR A 277 21.07 0.64 4.70
C THR A 277 19.76 1.35 4.32
N SER A 278 19.78 2.24 3.32
CA SER A 278 18.56 2.89 2.85
C SER A 278 17.59 1.88 2.23
N VAL A 279 18.08 0.89 1.46
CA VAL A 279 17.28 -0.23 0.93
C VAL A 279 16.57 -1.00 2.04
N VAL A 280 17.27 -1.31 3.14
CA VAL A 280 16.67 -2.00 4.30
C VAL A 280 15.54 -1.18 4.90
N ILE A 281 15.78 0.10 5.23
CA ILE A 281 14.78 0.98 5.85
C ILE A 281 13.56 1.14 4.93
N LEU A 282 13.81 1.36 3.64
CA LEU A 282 12.79 1.50 2.62
C LEU A 282 11.94 0.22 2.49
N ASN A 283 12.53 -0.98 2.55
CA ASN A 283 11.79 -2.23 2.48
C ASN A 283 11.06 -2.60 3.78
N VAL A 284 11.57 -2.16 4.94
CA VAL A 284 10.84 -2.26 6.21
C VAL A 284 9.55 -1.43 6.14
N ALA A 285 9.67 -0.16 5.71
CA ALA A 285 8.52 0.71 5.56
C ALA A 285 7.55 0.19 4.47
N ASN A 286 8.08 -0.27 3.34
CA ASN A 286 7.30 -0.87 2.26
C ASN A 286 6.57 -2.15 2.71
N GLY A 287 7.19 -2.98 3.54
CA GLY A 287 6.54 -4.17 4.10
C GLY A 287 5.34 -3.81 4.97
N ILE A 288 5.44 -2.77 5.82
CA ILE A 288 4.31 -2.26 6.61
C ILE A 288 3.22 -1.69 5.69
N TYR A 289 3.61 -0.91 4.69
CA TYR A 289 2.72 -0.31 3.70
C TYR A 289 1.93 -1.37 2.95
N GLN A 290 2.63 -2.29 2.27
CA GLN A 290 2.04 -3.37 1.49
C GLN A 290 1.10 -4.24 2.32
N ASN A 291 1.54 -4.66 3.51
CA ASN A 291 0.73 -5.49 4.40
C ASN A 291 -0.57 -4.78 4.83
N SER A 292 -0.45 -3.50 5.17
CA SER A 292 -1.60 -2.70 5.63
C SER A 292 -2.57 -2.38 4.49
N VAL A 293 -2.09 -2.18 3.26
CA VAL A 293 -2.93 -1.99 2.05
C VAL A 293 -3.75 -3.25 1.77
N TYR A 294 -3.16 -4.44 1.84
CA TYR A 294 -3.92 -5.69 1.71
C TYR A 294 -4.95 -5.85 2.82
N GLY A 295 -4.60 -5.51 4.06
CA GLY A 295 -5.54 -5.48 5.18
C GLY A 295 -6.69 -4.49 4.99
N LEU A 296 -6.46 -3.38 4.30
CA LEU A 296 -7.49 -2.41 3.97
C LEU A 296 -8.39 -2.90 2.83
N ALA A 297 -7.79 -3.38 1.73
CA ALA A 297 -8.48 -3.92 0.57
C ALA A 297 -9.40 -5.10 0.94
N ALA A 298 -8.99 -5.90 1.93
CA ALA A 298 -9.75 -7.04 2.42
C ALA A 298 -11.11 -6.70 3.04
N ARG A 299 -11.34 -5.43 3.43
CA ARG A 299 -12.64 -4.95 3.92
C ARG A 299 -13.63 -4.62 2.81
N LEU A 300 -13.13 -4.50 1.58
CA LEU A 300 -13.91 -4.14 0.41
C LEU A 300 -14.45 -5.39 -0.30
N PRO A 301 -15.31 -5.22 -1.33
CA PRO A 301 -15.80 -6.35 -2.13
C PRO A 301 -14.69 -7.23 -2.70
N PHE A 302 -15.10 -8.44 -3.12
CA PHE A 302 -14.23 -9.55 -3.49
C PHE A 302 -13.07 -9.18 -4.43
N ARG A 303 -13.26 -8.23 -5.35
CA ARG A 303 -12.31 -7.86 -6.40
C ARG A 303 -11.16 -6.93 -5.97
N TYR A 304 -11.27 -6.25 -4.82
CA TYR A 304 -10.34 -5.17 -4.45
C TYR A 304 -8.98 -5.66 -3.95
N THR A 305 -8.88 -6.84 -3.32
CA THR A 305 -7.56 -7.42 -3.01
C THR A 305 -6.84 -7.87 -4.28
N GLY A 306 -7.58 -8.38 -5.27
CA GLY A 306 -7.06 -8.66 -6.61
C GLY A 306 -6.58 -7.40 -7.33
N ALA A 307 -7.23 -6.25 -7.13
CA ALA A 307 -6.79 -4.97 -7.70
C ALA A 307 -5.37 -4.58 -7.27
N VAL A 308 -5.00 -4.84 -6.00
CA VAL A 308 -3.64 -4.60 -5.51
C VAL A 308 -2.63 -5.50 -6.22
N VAL A 309 -2.95 -6.78 -6.40
CA VAL A 309 -2.10 -7.73 -7.15
C VAL A 309 -1.97 -7.32 -8.62
N LEU A 310 -3.07 -6.89 -9.25
CA LEU A 310 -3.07 -6.36 -10.61
C LEU A 310 -2.13 -5.16 -10.75
N GLY A 311 -2.16 -4.23 -9.80
CA GLY A 311 -1.24 -3.10 -9.76
C GLY A 311 0.22 -3.52 -9.71
N SER A 312 0.54 -4.53 -8.89
CA SER A 312 1.88 -5.11 -8.84
C SER A 312 2.31 -5.69 -10.21
N ASN A 313 1.44 -6.41 -10.90
CA ASN A 313 1.76 -6.97 -12.22
C ASN A 313 1.86 -5.90 -13.33
N ILE A 314 1.06 -4.83 -13.25
CA ILE A 314 1.18 -3.67 -14.15
C ILE A 314 2.56 -3.04 -13.96
N SER A 315 3.00 -2.83 -12.71
CA SER A 315 4.32 -2.29 -12.39
C SER A 315 5.45 -3.13 -13.01
N GLY A 316 5.37 -4.46 -12.88
CA GLY A 316 6.32 -5.38 -13.50
C GLY A 316 6.31 -5.33 -15.03
N THR A 317 5.13 -5.19 -15.65
CA THR A 317 4.99 -5.07 -17.11
C THR A 317 5.63 -3.79 -17.63
N VAL A 318 5.39 -2.66 -16.95
CA VAL A 318 6.02 -1.37 -17.27
C VAL A 318 7.54 -1.48 -17.13
N THR A 319 8.04 -2.10 -16.05
CA THR A 319 9.47 -2.36 -15.85
C THR A 319 10.08 -3.21 -16.97
N ALA A 320 9.38 -4.25 -17.45
CA ALA A 320 9.84 -5.08 -18.55
C ALA A 320 9.87 -4.33 -19.89
N LEU A 321 8.86 -3.49 -20.17
CA LEU A 321 8.85 -2.61 -21.34
C LEU A 321 10.02 -1.62 -21.32
N ILE A 322 10.25 -0.99 -20.16
CA ILE A 322 11.38 -0.09 -19.95
C ILE A 322 12.71 -0.82 -20.22
N LYS A 323 12.85 -2.07 -19.79
CA LYS A 323 14.06 -2.87 -20.05
C LYS A 323 14.30 -3.08 -21.55
N ILE A 324 13.25 -3.39 -22.32
CA ILE A 324 13.34 -3.54 -23.79
C ILE A 324 13.75 -2.20 -24.44
N LEU A 325 13.10 -1.11 -24.05
CA LEU A 325 13.41 0.24 -24.55
C LEU A 325 14.85 0.66 -24.21
N SER A 326 15.34 0.32 -23.02
CA SER A 326 16.71 0.60 -22.59
C SER A 326 17.73 -0.08 -23.51
N ILE A 327 17.50 -1.34 -23.89
CA ILE A 327 18.38 -2.05 -24.84
C ILE A 327 18.37 -1.35 -26.21
N ALA A 328 17.20 -0.87 -26.67
CA ALA A 328 17.07 -0.20 -27.97
C ALA A 328 17.69 1.20 -28.03
N MET A 329 17.64 1.96 -26.93
CA MET A 329 18.03 3.38 -26.92
C MET A 329 19.48 3.63 -26.52
N ALA A 330 20.23 2.60 -26.11
CA ALA A 330 21.57 2.71 -25.49
C ALA A 330 21.71 3.97 -24.59
N PRO A 331 20.77 4.19 -23.64
CA PRO A 331 20.71 5.45 -22.93
C PRO A 331 21.92 5.59 -21.99
N ASN A 332 22.37 6.83 -21.79
CA ASN A 332 23.34 7.13 -20.75
C ASN A 332 22.79 6.62 -19.39
N PRO A 333 23.49 5.70 -18.69
CA PRO A 333 22.97 5.04 -17.50
C PRO A 333 22.61 6.03 -16.39
N ARG A 334 23.32 7.16 -16.32
CA ARG A 334 23.00 8.25 -15.41
C ARG A 334 21.63 8.84 -15.74
N THR A 335 21.41 9.27 -16.98
CA THR A 335 20.16 9.93 -17.40
C THR A 335 18.94 8.99 -17.28
N ALA A 336 19.11 7.72 -17.65
CA ALA A 336 18.05 6.71 -17.49
C ALA A 336 17.62 6.55 -16.03
N ALA A 337 18.58 6.44 -15.11
CA ALA A 337 18.30 6.35 -13.68
C ALA A 337 17.55 7.57 -13.15
N ILE A 338 17.89 8.79 -13.60
CA ILE A 338 17.15 10.01 -13.20
C ILE A 338 15.67 9.90 -13.56
N TYR A 339 15.36 9.47 -14.79
CA TYR A 339 13.96 9.33 -15.22
C TYR A 339 13.23 8.28 -14.39
N TYR A 340 13.86 7.12 -14.12
CA TYR A 340 13.25 6.08 -13.28
C TYR A 340 12.96 6.59 -11.86
N PHE A 341 13.90 7.34 -11.27
CA PHE A 341 13.72 7.94 -9.95
C PHE A 341 12.59 8.96 -9.92
N ILE A 342 12.49 9.84 -10.92
CA ILE A 342 11.42 10.84 -10.99
C ILE A 342 10.04 10.16 -11.16
N THR A 343 9.93 9.18 -12.05
CA THR A 343 8.67 8.46 -12.28
C THR A 343 8.22 7.72 -11.01
N ALA A 344 9.13 7.04 -10.32
CA ALA A 344 8.81 6.36 -9.07
C ALA A 344 8.37 7.35 -7.97
N LEU A 345 9.03 8.51 -7.84
CA LEU A 345 8.64 9.55 -6.89
C LEU A 345 7.23 10.08 -7.16
N PHE A 346 6.91 10.37 -8.43
CA PHE A 346 5.56 10.82 -8.81
C PHE A 346 4.49 9.78 -8.44
N ILE A 347 4.76 8.49 -8.65
CA ILE A 347 3.83 7.41 -8.31
C ILE A 347 3.66 7.27 -6.79
N LEU A 348 4.73 7.41 -6.01
CA LEU A 348 4.65 7.39 -4.55
C LEU A 348 3.84 8.58 -3.99
N LEU A 349 4.02 9.78 -4.55
CA LEU A 349 3.22 10.96 -4.20
C LEU A 349 1.74 10.75 -4.57
N ALA A 350 1.46 10.20 -5.75
CA ALA A 350 0.10 9.87 -6.15
C ALA A 350 -0.55 8.83 -5.20
N CYS A 351 0.21 7.84 -4.70
CA CYS A 351 -0.28 6.90 -3.68
C CYS A 351 -0.63 7.63 -2.37
N PHE A 352 0.20 8.58 -1.95
CA PHE A 352 -0.05 9.38 -0.76
C PHE A 352 -1.33 10.22 -0.90
N ASP A 353 -1.47 10.96 -2.00
CA ASP A 353 -2.64 11.82 -2.23
C ASP A 353 -3.94 11.02 -2.36
N THR A 354 -3.91 9.94 -3.14
CA THR A 354 -5.10 9.08 -3.33
C THR A 354 -5.53 8.37 -2.04
N TYR A 355 -4.61 8.09 -1.13
CA TYR A 355 -4.95 7.56 0.19
C TYR A 355 -5.82 8.55 1.00
N PHE A 356 -5.49 9.85 1.00
CA PHE A 356 -6.31 10.88 1.64
C PHE A 356 -7.64 11.12 0.93
N ALA A 357 -7.75 10.77 -0.35
CA ALA A 357 -9.00 10.83 -1.10
C ALA A 357 -9.97 9.68 -0.76
N LEU A 358 -9.50 8.53 -0.24
CA LEU A 358 -10.36 7.37 0.05
C LEU A 358 -11.58 7.70 0.95
N PRO A 359 -11.45 8.42 2.08
CA PRO A 359 -12.58 8.74 2.95
C PRO A 359 -13.63 9.68 2.32
N LEU A 360 -13.29 10.36 1.23
CA LEU A 360 -14.22 11.23 0.50
C LEU A 360 -15.26 10.43 -0.29
N SER A 361 -14.95 9.16 -0.62
CA SER A 361 -15.87 8.28 -1.35
C SER A 361 -16.93 7.68 -0.43
N ARG A 362 -18.20 7.86 -0.82
CA ARG A 362 -19.35 7.21 -0.18
C ARG A 362 -19.23 5.68 -0.19
N PHE A 363 -18.69 5.11 -1.28
CA PHE A 363 -18.49 3.67 -1.42
C PHE A 363 -17.53 3.11 -0.37
N TYR A 364 -16.37 3.76 -0.24
CA TYR A 364 -15.38 3.35 0.75
C TYR A 364 -15.91 3.53 2.18
N ARG A 365 -16.60 4.64 2.46
CA ARG A 365 -17.18 4.91 3.78
C ARG A 365 -18.25 3.88 4.15
N TYR A 366 -19.14 3.52 3.23
CA TYR A 366 -20.14 2.46 3.41
C TYR A 366 -19.51 1.12 3.83
N HIS A 367 -18.55 0.61 3.06
CA HIS A 367 -17.93 -0.68 3.37
C HIS A 367 -17.08 -0.66 4.65
N LYS A 368 -16.41 0.46 4.92
CA LYS A 368 -15.69 0.68 6.16
C LYS A 368 -16.65 0.61 7.36
N LEU A 369 -17.77 1.30 7.28
CA LEU A 369 -18.76 1.34 8.35
C LEU A 369 -19.47 0.00 8.54
N LYS A 370 -19.84 -0.69 7.46
CA LYS A 370 -20.40 -2.05 7.46
C LYS A 370 -19.49 -3.05 8.19
N SER A 371 -18.18 -2.98 7.91
CA SER A 371 -17.18 -3.82 8.58
C SER A 371 -17.04 -3.49 10.07
N LEU A 372 -17.15 -2.22 10.46
CA LEU A 372 -17.12 -1.79 11.86
C LEU A 372 -18.36 -2.25 12.63
N ARG A 373 -19.57 -2.06 12.08
CA ARG A 373 -20.82 -2.52 12.72
C ARG A 373 -20.86 -4.03 12.91
N ALA A 374 -20.47 -4.80 11.89
CA ALA A 374 -20.39 -6.25 12.02
C ALA A 374 -19.46 -6.69 13.17
N GLY A 375 -18.39 -5.94 13.44
CA GLY A 375 -17.50 -6.18 14.58
C GLY A 375 -18.13 -5.80 15.94
N SER A 376 -18.83 -4.67 16.01
CA SER A 376 -19.49 -4.19 17.24
C SER A 376 -20.72 -5.01 17.64
N GLU A 377 -21.50 -5.51 16.67
CA GLU A 377 -22.67 -6.35 16.93
C GLU A 377 -22.28 -7.77 17.36
N ALA A 378 -21.15 -8.28 16.83
CA ALA A 378 -20.67 -9.62 17.15
C ALA A 378 -20.00 -9.73 18.53
N HIS A 379 -19.48 -8.64 19.10
CA HIS A 379 -18.74 -8.65 20.36
C HIS A 379 -19.02 -7.40 21.20
N GLY A 380 -19.32 -7.60 22.49
CA GLY A 380 -19.27 -6.54 23.51
C GLY A 380 -17.85 -5.93 23.64
N PRO A 381 -17.68 -4.93 24.52
CA PRO A 381 -16.47 -4.10 24.54
C PRO A 381 -15.21 -4.94 24.81
N SER A 382 -14.35 -5.05 23.80
CA SER A 382 -12.96 -5.52 23.87
C SER A 382 -12.72 -7.03 24.13
N THR A 383 -12.94 -7.87 23.13
CA THR A 383 -12.20 -9.14 23.00
C THR A 383 -10.94 -8.96 22.16
N ALA A 384 -9.84 -9.58 22.59
CA ALA A 384 -8.60 -9.65 21.83
C ALA A 384 -8.84 -10.32 20.47
N VAL A 385 -8.12 -9.87 19.43
CA VAL A 385 -8.22 -10.47 18.09
C VAL A 385 -7.75 -11.92 18.16
N PRO A 386 -8.57 -12.92 17.78
CA PRO A 386 -8.22 -14.33 17.89
C PRO A 386 -7.33 -14.75 16.71
N TYR A 387 -6.07 -14.30 16.70
CA TYR A 387 -5.12 -14.51 15.60
C TYR A 387 -5.01 -15.96 15.15
N TRP A 388 -4.96 -16.90 16.10
CA TRP A 388 -4.85 -18.32 15.81
C TRP A 388 -6.09 -18.89 15.10
N HIS A 389 -7.28 -18.42 15.47
CA HIS A 389 -8.52 -18.81 14.82
C HIS A 389 -8.57 -18.33 13.36
N ILE A 390 -8.19 -17.05 13.15
CA ILE A 390 -8.12 -16.43 11.83
C ILE A 390 -7.11 -17.18 10.96
N PHE A 391 -5.92 -17.44 11.49
CA PHE A 391 -4.86 -18.16 10.80
C PHE A 391 -5.32 -19.56 10.39
N LYS A 392 -5.88 -20.34 11.31
CA LYS A 392 -6.39 -21.70 11.01
C LYS A 392 -7.46 -21.72 9.93
N LYS A 393 -8.42 -20.79 9.96
CA LYS A 393 -9.48 -20.69 8.94
C LYS A 393 -8.93 -20.26 7.57
N ALA A 394 -7.99 -19.30 7.56
CA ALA A 394 -7.39 -18.78 6.32
C ALA A 394 -6.30 -19.70 5.74
N PHE A 395 -5.74 -20.61 6.55
CA PHE A 395 -4.56 -21.41 6.22
C PHE A 395 -4.57 -22.06 4.82
N PRO A 396 -5.66 -22.70 4.34
CA PRO A 396 -5.67 -23.29 3.00
C PRO A 396 -5.39 -22.26 1.89
N GLN A 397 -5.93 -21.04 2.02
CA GLN A 397 -5.71 -19.97 1.04
C GLN A 397 -4.35 -19.31 1.22
N LEU A 398 -3.87 -19.17 2.46
CA LEU A 398 -2.51 -18.71 2.73
C LEU A 398 -1.47 -19.63 2.08
N LEU A 399 -1.66 -20.95 2.18
CA LEU A 399 -0.81 -21.94 1.55
C LEU A 399 -0.88 -21.85 0.02
N ASN A 400 -2.08 -21.71 -0.56
CA ASN A 400 -2.21 -21.51 -2.01
C ASN A 400 -1.44 -20.29 -2.51
N VAL A 401 -1.60 -19.15 -1.84
CA VAL A 401 -0.88 -17.90 -2.16
C VAL A 401 0.63 -18.12 -2.04
N PHE A 402 1.09 -18.70 -0.93
CA PHE A 402 2.50 -19.02 -0.72
C PHE A 402 3.06 -19.88 -1.85
N LEU A 403 2.39 -20.99 -2.20
CA LEU A 403 2.86 -21.94 -3.22
C LEU A 403 2.89 -21.34 -4.62
N VAL A 404 1.90 -20.50 -4.98
CA VAL A 404 1.89 -19.79 -6.28
C VAL A 404 3.14 -18.92 -6.40
N PHE A 405 3.42 -18.09 -5.40
CA PHE A 405 4.58 -17.20 -5.43
C PHE A 405 5.90 -17.96 -5.28
N PHE A 406 5.94 -19.00 -4.45
CA PHE A 406 7.11 -19.88 -4.31
C PHE A 406 7.52 -20.46 -5.67
N VAL A 407 6.63 -21.23 -6.31
CA VAL A 407 6.93 -21.87 -7.60
C VAL A 407 7.30 -20.84 -8.66
N THR A 408 6.57 -19.73 -8.72
CA THR A 408 6.82 -18.68 -9.71
C THR A 408 8.21 -18.06 -9.52
N LEU A 409 8.57 -17.70 -8.30
CA LEU A 409 9.82 -16.98 -8.00
C LEU A 409 11.02 -17.92 -7.88
N SER A 410 10.79 -19.23 -7.76
CA SER A 410 11.82 -20.26 -7.94
C SER A 410 12.38 -20.32 -9.35
N VAL A 411 11.54 -20.02 -10.36
CA VAL A 411 11.95 -20.08 -11.77
C VAL A 411 12.11 -18.70 -12.39
N PHE A 412 11.20 -17.77 -12.12
CA PHE A 412 11.22 -16.40 -12.66
C PHE A 412 11.78 -15.40 -11.63
N PRO A 413 12.71 -14.51 -12.00
CA PRO A 413 13.33 -14.38 -13.32
C PRO A 413 14.62 -15.21 -13.48
N THR A 414 15.22 -15.72 -12.40
CA THR A 414 16.60 -16.26 -12.39
C THR A 414 16.81 -17.42 -13.35
N VAL A 415 16.01 -18.48 -13.26
CA VAL A 415 16.16 -19.64 -14.16
C VAL A 415 15.75 -19.27 -15.59
N LEU A 416 14.63 -18.57 -15.76
CA LEU A 416 14.10 -18.24 -17.08
C LEU A 416 15.00 -17.26 -17.87
N ALA A 417 15.65 -16.31 -17.20
CA ALA A 417 16.51 -15.33 -17.86
C ALA A 417 17.82 -15.93 -18.38
N ASP A 418 18.26 -17.04 -17.79
CA ASP A 418 19.50 -17.75 -18.13
C ASP A 418 19.23 -18.95 -19.06
N ILE A 419 18.00 -19.12 -19.56
CA ILE A 419 17.72 -20.04 -20.66
C ILE A 419 18.22 -19.41 -21.96
N ASN A 420 19.18 -20.07 -22.59
CA ASN A 420 19.76 -19.62 -23.85
C ASN A 420 18.93 -20.06 -25.04
N MET A 421 18.81 -19.16 -26.02
CA MET A 421 18.23 -19.41 -27.33
C MET A 421 18.94 -20.58 -28.01
N VAL A 422 18.16 -21.50 -28.58
CA VAL A 422 18.65 -22.69 -29.29
C VAL A 422 18.69 -22.45 -30.79
N ASP A 423 17.67 -21.79 -31.33
CA ASP A 423 17.53 -21.48 -32.75
C ASP A 423 18.10 -20.08 -33.05
N GLU A 424 19.19 -19.99 -33.82
CA GLU A 424 19.81 -18.71 -34.18
C GLU A 424 18.94 -17.86 -35.11
N ASP A 425 18.05 -18.48 -35.89
CA ASP A 425 17.13 -17.82 -36.82
C ASP A 425 15.75 -17.50 -36.19
N PHE A 426 15.65 -17.59 -34.86
CA PHE A 426 14.42 -17.27 -34.14
C PHE A 426 13.98 -15.81 -34.38
N PHE A 427 12.67 -15.56 -34.39
CA PHE A 427 12.12 -14.24 -34.75
C PHE A 427 12.54 -13.08 -33.82
N VAL A 428 13.03 -13.40 -32.62
CA VAL A 428 13.57 -12.43 -31.66
C VAL A 428 15.09 -12.54 -31.62
N PRO A 429 15.83 -11.45 -31.86
CA PRO A 429 17.29 -11.45 -31.75
C PRO A 429 17.78 -11.84 -30.35
N LYS A 430 18.93 -12.52 -30.27
CA LYS A 430 19.54 -13.01 -29.02
C LYS A 430 19.61 -11.96 -27.90
N GLN A 431 19.93 -10.70 -28.23
CA GLN A 431 20.02 -9.59 -27.28
C GLN A 431 18.68 -9.23 -26.61
N TYR A 432 17.56 -9.48 -27.29
CA TYR A 432 16.20 -9.22 -26.79
C TYR A 432 15.53 -10.48 -26.23
N PHE A 433 16.11 -11.67 -26.45
CA PHE A 433 15.49 -12.96 -26.13
C PHE A 433 14.99 -13.00 -24.67
N ALA A 434 15.87 -12.80 -23.69
CA ALA A 434 15.46 -12.79 -22.27
C ALA A 434 14.50 -11.62 -21.95
N ALA A 435 14.75 -10.42 -22.50
CA ALA A 435 13.91 -9.25 -22.23
C ALA A 435 12.46 -9.43 -22.71
N VAL A 436 12.26 -10.05 -23.87
CA VAL A 436 10.94 -10.25 -24.51
C VAL A 436 10.28 -11.54 -24.02
N LEU A 437 10.95 -12.68 -24.17
CA LEU A 437 10.35 -14.00 -23.92
C LEU A 437 10.26 -14.33 -22.43
N CYS A 438 11.19 -13.85 -21.59
CA CYS A 438 11.12 -14.02 -20.15
C CYS A 438 10.41 -12.80 -19.51
N PHE A 439 11.08 -11.65 -19.44
CA PHE A 439 10.59 -10.53 -18.62
C PHE A 439 9.26 -9.96 -19.09
N PHE A 440 9.14 -9.56 -20.36
CA PHE A 440 7.91 -8.95 -20.86
C PHE A 440 6.76 -9.95 -20.94
N THR A 441 6.98 -11.11 -21.56
CA THR A 441 5.94 -12.14 -21.70
C THR A 441 5.40 -12.56 -20.34
N PHE A 442 6.26 -12.89 -19.36
CA PHE A 442 5.80 -13.30 -18.03
C PHE A 442 4.97 -12.20 -17.37
N ASN A 443 5.48 -10.96 -17.31
CA ASN A 443 4.77 -9.88 -16.62
C ASN A 443 3.44 -9.52 -17.31
N PHE A 444 3.43 -9.45 -18.64
CA PHE A 444 2.23 -9.15 -19.42
C PHE A 444 1.17 -10.23 -19.26
N THR A 445 1.56 -11.50 -19.36
CA THR A 445 0.63 -12.62 -19.18
C THR A 445 0.17 -12.79 -17.74
N ALA A 446 1.01 -12.48 -16.74
CA ALA A 446 0.59 -12.41 -15.34
C ALA A 446 -0.41 -11.27 -15.09
N MET A 447 -0.25 -10.13 -15.75
CA MET A 447 -1.24 -9.04 -15.73
C MET A 447 -2.57 -9.50 -16.34
N LEU A 448 -2.55 -10.14 -17.51
CA LEU A 448 -3.75 -10.70 -18.15
C LEU A 448 -4.44 -11.76 -17.27
N GLY A 449 -3.66 -12.65 -16.68
CA GLY A 449 -4.14 -13.65 -15.72
C GLY A 449 -4.82 -13.00 -14.51
N ASN A 450 -4.30 -11.87 -14.02
CA ASN A 450 -4.91 -11.11 -12.91
C ASN A 450 -6.25 -10.45 -13.28
N LEU A 451 -6.50 -10.18 -14.56
CA LEU A 451 -7.75 -9.60 -15.04
C LEU A 451 -8.86 -10.65 -15.22
N MET A 452 -8.50 -11.91 -15.48
CA MET A 452 -9.45 -13.00 -15.72
C MET A 452 -10.49 -13.24 -14.59
N PRO A 453 -10.19 -13.07 -13.28
CA PRO A 453 -11.18 -13.23 -12.21
C PRO A 453 -12.35 -12.24 -12.28
N ASN A 454 -12.20 -11.14 -13.04
CA ASN A 454 -13.29 -10.21 -13.31
C ASN A 454 -14.28 -10.74 -14.36
N LEU A 455 -13.84 -11.68 -15.20
CA LEU A 455 -14.65 -12.34 -16.24
C LEU A 455 -15.26 -13.64 -15.71
N PHE A 456 -14.46 -14.51 -15.09
CA PHE A 456 -14.90 -15.79 -14.55
C PHE A 456 -14.09 -16.20 -13.32
N VAL A 457 -14.77 -16.81 -12.34
CA VAL A 457 -14.20 -17.21 -11.05
C VAL A 457 -14.25 -18.73 -10.93
N MET A 458 -13.17 -19.40 -11.34
CA MET A 458 -12.99 -20.86 -11.24
C MET A 458 -11.49 -21.14 -11.04
N PRO A 459 -11.05 -22.09 -10.21
CA PRO A 459 -11.82 -23.01 -9.37
C PRO A 459 -12.38 -22.33 -8.12
N THR A 460 -13.34 -23.01 -7.48
CA THR A 460 -13.86 -22.59 -6.17
C THR A 460 -12.78 -22.69 -5.09
N PRO A 461 -12.92 -22.00 -3.93
CA PRO A 461 -11.88 -21.97 -2.90
C PRO A 461 -11.39 -23.34 -2.42
N ARG A 462 -12.27 -24.36 -2.47
CA ARG A 462 -11.97 -25.75 -2.09
C ARG A 462 -11.07 -26.48 -3.08
N TRP A 463 -11.11 -26.12 -4.36
CA TRP A 463 -10.38 -26.79 -5.43
C TRP A 463 -9.17 -26.00 -5.93
N LEU A 464 -8.93 -24.79 -5.39
CA LEU A 464 -7.80 -23.94 -5.81
C LEU A 464 -6.42 -24.59 -5.59
N TRP A 465 -6.28 -25.47 -4.58
CA TRP A 465 -5.00 -26.12 -4.30
C TRP A 465 -4.53 -27.03 -5.43
N LEU A 466 -5.45 -27.66 -6.18
CA LEU A 466 -5.10 -28.62 -7.22
C LEU A 466 -4.28 -28.00 -8.35
N PRO A 467 -4.74 -26.94 -9.05
CA PRO A 467 -3.94 -26.31 -10.08
C PRO A 467 -2.72 -25.58 -9.50
N VAL A 468 -2.74 -25.16 -8.23
CA VAL A 468 -1.58 -24.56 -7.56
C VAL A 468 -0.47 -25.58 -7.35
N VAL A 469 -0.78 -26.79 -6.90
CA VAL A 469 0.18 -27.88 -6.75
C VAL A 469 0.69 -28.35 -8.11
N LEU A 470 -0.17 -28.40 -9.14
CA LEU A 470 0.24 -28.74 -10.50
C LEU A 470 1.34 -27.79 -11.04
N ARG A 471 1.39 -26.54 -10.57
CA ARG A 471 2.46 -25.59 -10.94
C ARG A 471 3.86 -26.11 -10.63
N PHE A 472 4.03 -27.00 -9.63
CA PHE A 472 5.35 -27.55 -9.33
C PHE A 472 5.99 -28.26 -10.52
N ALA A 473 5.21 -28.72 -11.50
CA ALA A 473 5.71 -29.27 -12.75
C ALA A 473 6.52 -28.25 -13.59
N PHE A 474 6.32 -26.94 -13.41
CA PHE A 474 7.12 -25.91 -14.08
C PHE A 474 8.59 -25.94 -13.65
N ILE A 475 8.88 -26.28 -12.39
CA ILE A 475 10.25 -26.28 -11.85
C ILE A 475 11.15 -27.26 -12.62
N PRO A 476 10.86 -28.58 -12.65
CA PRO A 476 11.68 -29.51 -13.42
C PRO A 476 11.62 -29.18 -14.92
N TYR A 477 10.49 -28.74 -15.46
CA TYR A 477 10.39 -28.37 -16.87
C TYR A 477 11.43 -27.31 -17.27
N PHE A 478 11.49 -26.17 -16.57
CA PHE A 478 12.42 -25.09 -16.92
C PHE A 478 13.88 -25.42 -16.60
N VAL A 479 14.15 -26.24 -15.59
CA VAL A 479 15.50 -26.73 -15.30
C VAL A 479 16.02 -27.63 -16.43
N LEU A 480 15.15 -28.43 -17.04
CA LEU A 480 15.48 -29.34 -18.14
C LEU A 480 15.50 -28.68 -19.53
N CYS A 481 15.07 -27.41 -19.64
CA CYS A 481 15.34 -26.56 -20.80
C CYS A 481 16.84 -26.21 -20.89
N ASN A 482 17.23 -25.47 -21.94
CA ASN A 482 18.59 -24.96 -22.17
C ASN A 482 19.03 -23.87 -21.16
N TYR A 483 18.82 -24.13 -19.87
CA TYR A 483 19.21 -23.29 -18.74
C TYR A 483 20.71 -23.41 -18.49
N LEU A 484 21.44 -22.32 -18.68
CA LEU A 484 22.90 -22.25 -18.59
C LEU A 484 23.26 -21.12 -17.60
N PRO A 485 23.25 -21.41 -16.28
CA PRO A 485 23.57 -20.42 -15.27
C PRO A 485 24.96 -19.83 -15.49
N VAL A 486 25.08 -18.51 -15.32
CA VAL A 486 26.35 -17.79 -15.50
C VAL A 486 27.40 -18.30 -14.51
N HIS A 487 28.60 -18.58 -14.99
CA HIS A 487 29.74 -19.10 -14.20
C HIS A 487 29.56 -20.53 -13.63
N VAL A 488 28.62 -21.30 -14.17
CA VAL A 488 28.38 -22.68 -13.74
C VAL A 488 28.48 -23.62 -14.93
N GLU A 489 29.34 -24.63 -14.84
CA GLU A 489 29.36 -25.73 -15.80
C GLU A 489 28.18 -26.67 -15.52
N ARG A 490 27.25 -26.71 -16.47
CA ARG A 490 26.08 -27.58 -16.41
C ARG A 490 26.50 -29.03 -16.67
N VAL A 491 26.17 -29.92 -15.74
CA VAL A 491 26.38 -31.37 -15.87
C VAL A 491 25.08 -32.09 -16.26
N THR A 492 23.92 -31.56 -15.84
CA THR A 492 22.62 -32.14 -16.19
C THR A 492 22.35 -32.05 -17.70
N PRO A 493 21.92 -33.12 -18.38
CA PRO A 493 21.59 -33.06 -19.81
C PRO A 493 20.40 -32.11 -20.09
N VAL A 494 20.39 -31.52 -21.29
CA VAL A 494 19.27 -30.70 -21.78
C VAL A 494 18.30 -31.59 -22.55
N TYR A 495 17.06 -31.69 -22.08
CA TYR A 495 16.04 -32.54 -22.71
C TYR A 495 15.07 -31.74 -23.58
N ILE A 496 14.87 -30.45 -23.28
CA ILE A 496 13.94 -29.58 -24.00
C ILE A 496 14.73 -28.53 -24.78
N ASN A 497 14.87 -28.77 -26.09
CA ASN A 497 15.64 -27.94 -27.04
C ASN A 497 14.74 -27.19 -28.03
N ASN A 498 13.64 -26.60 -27.56
CA ASN A 498 12.69 -25.90 -28.42
C ASN A 498 12.27 -24.56 -27.80
N ASP A 499 12.65 -23.46 -28.45
CA ASP A 499 12.38 -22.10 -27.99
C ASP A 499 10.88 -21.75 -27.98
N TRP A 500 10.08 -22.32 -28.88
CA TRP A 500 8.61 -22.19 -28.86
C TRP A 500 7.97 -22.91 -27.67
N ALA A 501 8.48 -24.09 -27.34
CA ALA A 501 8.01 -24.84 -26.18
C ALA A 501 8.38 -24.13 -24.87
N TYR A 502 9.58 -23.55 -24.80
CA TYR A 502 9.98 -22.67 -23.71
C TYR A 502 9.02 -21.48 -23.60
N TRP A 503 8.83 -20.72 -24.68
CA TRP A 503 8.01 -19.51 -24.66
C TRP A 503 6.54 -19.78 -24.31
N GLY A 504 5.94 -20.84 -24.87
CA GLY A 504 4.57 -21.25 -24.54
C GLY A 504 4.39 -21.59 -23.06
N MET A 505 5.40 -22.20 -22.44
CA MET A 505 5.36 -22.49 -21.00
C MET A 505 5.59 -21.26 -20.13
N VAL A 506 6.34 -20.25 -20.59
CA VAL A 506 6.42 -18.95 -19.91
C VAL A 506 5.07 -18.24 -19.91
N VAL A 507 4.34 -18.27 -21.04
CA VAL A 507 2.98 -17.73 -21.14
C VAL A 507 2.05 -18.43 -20.14
N LEU A 508 2.09 -19.76 -20.09
CA LEU A 508 1.26 -20.53 -19.16
C LEU A 508 1.63 -20.26 -17.70
N LEU A 509 2.93 -20.16 -17.37
CA LEU A 509 3.42 -19.82 -16.04
C LEU A 509 2.90 -18.45 -15.60
N GLY A 510 2.99 -17.44 -16.47
CA GLY A 510 2.54 -16.08 -16.21
C GLY A 510 1.02 -16.00 -16.03
N LEU A 511 0.23 -16.49 -17.00
CA LEU A 511 -1.24 -16.52 -16.92
C LEU A 511 -1.72 -17.19 -15.64
N SER A 512 -1.20 -18.39 -15.35
CA SER A 512 -1.59 -19.14 -14.16
C SER A 512 -1.12 -18.44 -12.87
N SER A 513 0.05 -17.79 -12.87
CA SER A 513 0.57 -17.06 -11.71
C SER A 513 -0.36 -15.90 -11.36
N GLY A 514 -0.68 -15.09 -12.38
CA GLY A 514 -1.61 -13.99 -12.23
C GLY A 514 -2.97 -14.46 -11.73
N TYR A 515 -3.55 -15.45 -12.39
CA TYR A 515 -4.90 -15.90 -12.09
C TYR A 515 -5.04 -16.50 -10.68
N PHE A 516 -4.18 -17.46 -10.31
CA PHE A 516 -4.30 -18.13 -9.03
C PHE A 516 -3.84 -17.27 -7.85
N SER A 517 -2.89 -16.35 -8.04
CA SER A 517 -2.52 -15.38 -7.00
C SER A 517 -3.68 -14.43 -6.68
N SER A 518 -4.38 -13.90 -7.69
CA SER A 518 -5.57 -13.07 -7.47
C SER A 518 -6.64 -13.85 -6.73
N LEU A 519 -7.01 -15.04 -7.21
CA LEU A 519 -8.05 -15.86 -6.56
C LEU A 519 -7.69 -16.18 -5.11
N GLY A 520 -6.44 -16.56 -4.83
CA GLY A 520 -5.97 -16.80 -3.46
C GLY A 520 -6.12 -15.58 -2.55
N MET A 521 -5.70 -14.40 -3.03
CA MET A 521 -5.81 -13.14 -2.30
C MET A 521 -7.25 -12.63 -2.16
N MET A 522 -8.14 -12.99 -3.08
CA MET A 522 -9.57 -12.64 -3.02
C MET A 522 -10.34 -13.59 -2.10
N TYR A 523 -10.00 -14.88 -2.07
CA TYR A 523 -10.62 -15.87 -1.19
C TYR A 523 -10.17 -15.74 0.27
N CYS A 524 -8.91 -15.39 0.53
CA CYS A 524 -8.33 -15.38 1.87
C CYS A 524 -9.14 -14.54 2.90
N PRO A 525 -9.53 -13.29 2.64
CA PRO A 525 -10.36 -12.52 3.58
C PRO A 525 -11.78 -13.08 3.80
N ARG A 526 -12.25 -13.94 2.89
CA ARG A 526 -13.62 -14.46 2.88
C ARG A 526 -13.75 -15.81 3.59
N THR A 527 -12.65 -16.39 4.05
CA THR A 527 -12.68 -17.59 4.89
C THR A 527 -12.97 -17.28 6.36
N VAL A 528 -13.02 -16.00 6.72
CA VAL A 528 -13.26 -15.51 8.09
C VAL A 528 -14.41 -14.51 8.12
N GLU A 529 -14.87 -14.21 9.32
CA GLU A 529 -15.92 -13.23 9.59
C GLU A 529 -15.49 -11.83 9.09
N PRO A 530 -16.42 -10.98 8.61
CA PRO A 530 -16.10 -9.66 8.04
C PRO A 530 -15.27 -8.74 8.94
N GLN A 531 -15.41 -8.89 10.26
CA GLN A 531 -14.63 -8.17 11.27
C GLN A 531 -13.13 -8.54 11.25
N PHE A 532 -12.80 -9.77 10.89
CA PHE A 532 -11.45 -10.31 10.84
C PHE A 532 -10.86 -10.34 9.42
N ALA A 533 -11.66 -10.02 8.40
CA ALA A 533 -11.24 -9.98 7.00
C ALA A 533 -9.97 -9.15 6.80
N SER A 534 -9.86 -8.03 7.51
CA SER A 534 -8.68 -7.16 7.49
C SER A 534 -7.41 -7.88 7.93
N THR A 535 -7.46 -8.61 9.05
CA THR A 535 -6.34 -9.40 9.56
C THR A 535 -6.03 -10.59 8.66
N ALA A 536 -7.05 -11.25 8.10
CA ALA A 536 -6.86 -12.32 7.12
C ALA A 536 -6.18 -11.81 5.83
N GLY A 537 -6.52 -10.60 5.36
CA GLY A 537 -5.81 -9.94 4.25
C GLY A 537 -4.33 -9.69 4.55
N MET A 538 -4.02 -9.25 5.77
CA MET A 538 -2.63 -9.06 6.23
C MET A 538 -1.86 -10.39 6.32
N PHE A 539 -2.50 -11.46 6.79
CA PHE A 539 -1.90 -12.81 6.72
C PHE A 539 -1.64 -13.23 5.28
N GLY A 540 -2.57 -12.97 4.36
CA GLY A 540 -2.39 -13.23 2.93
C GLY A 540 -1.17 -12.50 2.36
N ALA A 541 -0.99 -11.22 2.70
CA ALA A 541 0.18 -10.45 2.31
C ALA A 541 1.48 -11.00 2.90
N ALA A 542 1.47 -11.42 4.17
CA ALA A 542 2.64 -12.04 4.79
C ALA A 542 3.00 -13.39 4.12
N ALA A 543 2.00 -14.21 3.78
CA ALA A 543 2.19 -15.47 3.05
C ALA A 543 2.74 -15.23 1.63
N LEU A 544 2.24 -14.21 0.93
CA LEU A 544 2.73 -13.76 -0.38
C LEU A 544 4.22 -13.41 -0.31
N VAL A 545 4.62 -12.52 0.61
CA VAL A 545 6.01 -12.06 0.73
C VAL A 545 6.94 -13.21 1.16
N THR A 546 6.44 -14.12 2.01
CA THR A 546 7.17 -15.34 2.39
C THR A 546 7.37 -16.27 1.18
N GLY A 547 6.35 -16.42 0.33
CA GLY A 547 6.45 -17.19 -0.93
C GLY A 547 7.46 -16.58 -1.89
N VAL A 548 7.46 -15.25 -2.05
CA VAL A 548 8.45 -14.54 -2.87
C VAL A 548 9.87 -14.78 -2.36
N CYS A 549 10.12 -14.55 -1.07
CA CYS A 549 11.45 -14.72 -0.49
C CYS A 549 11.95 -16.18 -0.62
N SER A 550 11.15 -17.15 -0.20
CA SER A 550 11.51 -18.56 -0.28
C SER A 550 11.70 -19.05 -1.72
N GLY A 551 10.87 -18.59 -2.66
CA GLY A 551 11.01 -18.90 -4.08
C GLY A 551 12.35 -18.40 -4.63
N VAL A 552 12.68 -17.12 -4.42
CA VAL A 552 13.95 -16.54 -4.87
C VAL A 552 15.15 -17.30 -4.31
N GLN A 553 15.14 -17.64 -3.01
CA GLN A 553 16.22 -18.42 -2.40
C GLN A 553 16.31 -19.84 -2.97
N PHE A 554 15.17 -20.47 -3.26
CA PHE A 554 15.15 -21.81 -3.85
C PHE A 554 15.73 -21.82 -5.28
N SER A 555 15.70 -20.70 -6.01
CA SER A 555 16.36 -20.62 -7.33
C SER A 555 17.87 -20.89 -7.25
N LEU A 556 18.54 -20.56 -6.14
CA LEU A 556 19.95 -20.89 -5.90
C LEU A 556 20.17 -22.41 -5.77
N VAL A 557 19.19 -23.11 -5.18
CA VAL A 557 19.22 -24.59 -5.08
C VAL A 557 19.08 -25.21 -6.47
N LEU A 558 18.30 -24.61 -7.36
CA LEU A 558 18.18 -25.07 -8.74
C LEU A 558 19.47 -24.87 -9.53
N SER A 559 20.17 -23.75 -9.36
CA SER A 559 21.49 -23.56 -9.96
C SER A 559 22.50 -24.60 -9.44
N TRP A 560 22.50 -24.86 -8.13
CA TRP A 560 23.34 -25.89 -7.52
C TRP A 560 23.01 -27.30 -8.07
N PHE A 561 21.73 -27.61 -8.27
CA PHE A 561 21.27 -28.89 -8.79
C PHE A 561 21.84 -29.16 -10.19
N VAL A 562 21.75 -28.18 -11.10
CA VAL A 562 22.22 -28.30 -12.49
C VAL A 562 23.72 -28.48 -12.61
N GLN A 563 24.47 -27.97 -11.62
CA GLN A 563 25.91 -28.13 -11.53
C GLN A 563 26.33 -29.52 -11.03
N ASN A 564 25.59 -30.11 -10.10
CA ASN A 564 26.07 -31.27 -9.32
C ASN A 564 25.36 -32.59 -9.65
N VAL A 565 24.18 -32.54 -10.29
CA VAL A 565 23.37 -33.74 -10.55
C VAL A 565 23.48 -34.13 -12.02
N ASN A 566 24.13 -35.28 -12.24
CA ASN A 566 24.12 -35.96 -13.53
C ASN A 566 23.10 -37.10 -13.50
N PHE A 567 22.32 -37.22 -14.58
CA PHE A 567 21.41 -38.36 -14.78
C PHE A 567 21.99 -39.40 -15.75
N ALA A 568 23.23 -39.19 -16.22
CA ALA A 568 23.96 -40.09 -17.11
C ALA A 568 24.59 -41.27 -16.38
#